data_AF-A0A367PJZ3-F1
#
_entry.id   AF-A0A367PJZ3-F1
#
_cell.length_a   1.000
_cell.length_b   1.000
_cell.length_c   1.000
_cell.angle_alpha   90.00
_cell.angle_beta   90.00
_cell.angle_gamma   90.00
#
_symmetry.space_group_name_H-M   'P 1'
#
loop_
_entity.id
_entity.type
_entity.pdbx_description
1 polymer ?
#
loop_
_entity_poly.entity_id
_entity_poly.type
_entity_poly.pdbx_seq_one_letter_code
_entity_poly.pdbx_strand_id
1 'polypeptide(L)'
;MNSRSRLPTPATGGRPASPAAASGGRSPVSAAPRQAPRQAPRQEPSQVRIIGGRWKRTLLPVPDAQGLRPTPDRVRETLFNWLGQDLSGLECLDLFAGSGALGFEAASRGAAAVTLVESNARVAKQLRDNQYRLDAAQVRVMQGDAFAIAAQLPDASFDVVFLDPPFAEDWIGPALEHAARLSRPGGAVYVETDHALTGADAPVPASLEIVRHARAGAVHFHLLQHRVPGNGAA
;
A
#
# COMPACT_ATOMS: atom_id res chain seq x y z
N MET A 1 48.02 -3.27 62.98
CA MET A 1 48.46 -1.87 63.13
C MET A 1 47.26 -0.96 62.95
N ASN A 2 46.61 -0.57 64.04
CA ASN A 2 46.70 0.72 64.75
C ASN A 2 45.92 1.84 64.03
N SER A 3 44.75 2.23 64.54
CA SER A 3 44.53 3.30 65.56
C SER A 3 44.07 4.59 64.85
N ARG A 4 43.14 5.45 65.28
CA ARG A 4 42.40 5.76 66.54
C ARG A 4 41.26 6.73 66.12
N SER A 5 40.01 6.54 66.55
CA SER A 5 39.35 7.18 67.72
C SER A 5 39.01 8.69 67.60
N ARG A 6 37.72 9.06 67.72
CA ARG A 6 37.09 9.74 68.89
C ARG A 6 35.73 10.40 68.56
N LEU A 7 34.70 10.07 69.34
CA LEU A 7 33.54 10.90 69.77
C LEU A 7 33.96 11.74 71.03
N PRO A 8 33.21 12.69 71.67
CA PRO A 8 31.72 12.77 71.82
C PRO A 8 30.99 14.15 72.10
N THR A 9 29.65 14.19 71.89
CA THR A 9 28.52 14.75 72.73
C THR A 9 28.38 16.27 73.11
N PRO A 10 27.33 16.76 73.87
CA PRO A 10 26.08 17.39 73.36
C PRO A 10 25.60 18.67 74.13
N ALA A 11 24.42 19.27 73.80
CA ALA A 11 23.45 19.95 74.71
C ALA A 11 22.29 20.58 73.87
N THR A 12 20.99 20.24 74.00
CA THR A 12 19.94 20.50 75.04
C THR A 12 19.30 21.90 75.00
N GLY A 13 17.98 21.96 74.76
CA GLY A 13 17.04 22.84 75.50
C GLY A 13 16.09 23.75 74.71
N GLY A 14 14.76 23.58 74.91
CA GLY A 14 13.78 24.69 74.90
C GLY A 14 12.48 24.53 74.10
N ARG A 15 11.36 24.17 74.76
CA ARG A 15 9.95 24.47 74.36
C ARG A 15 9.51 25.79 75.04
N PRO A 16 8.49 26.53 74.55
CA PRO A 16 7.05 26.28 74.85
C PRO A 16 6.10 26.57 73.65
N ALA A 17 5.00 25.82 73.43
CA ALA A 17 3.59 26.05 73.81
C ALA A 17 2.80 27.16 73.04
N SER A 18 1.75 26.71 72.32
CA SER A 18 0.50 27.29 71.74
C SER A 18 -0.03 28.67 72.23
N PRO A 19 -0.92 29.44 71.51
CA PRO A 19 -2.26 28.99 71.08
C PRO A 19 -3.00 29.68 69.88
N ALA A 20 -4.15 29.07 69.54
CA ALA A 20 -5.47 29.64 69.14
C ALA A 20 -5.70 30.48 67.85
N ALA A 21 -6.51 29.87 66.97
CA ALA A 21 -7.71 30.37 66.28
C ALA A 21 -7.89 31.88 65.93
N ALA A 22 -8.14 32.16 64.64
CA ALA A 22 -9.17 33.10 64.20
C ALA A 22 -9.58 32.86 62.73
N SER A 23 -10.89 32.92 62.52
CA SER A 23 -11.67 32.78 61.29
C SER A 23 -11.55 33.95 60.32
N GLY A 24 -11.64 33.68 59.01
CA GLY A 24 -11.90 34.71 58.00
C GLY A 24 -12.05 34.12 56.60
N GLY A 25 -13.29 33.93 56.15
CA GLY A 25 -13.60 33.43 54.81
C GLY A 25 -13.38 34.47 53.71
N ARG A 26 -13.00 33.99 52.52
CA ARG A 26 -13.29 34.59 51.20
C ARG A 26 -13.20 33.49 50.14
N SER A 27 -14.17 33.51 49.24
CA SER A 27 -14.62 32.44 48.34
C SER A 27 -13.56 31.94 47.34
N PRO A 28 -13.54 30.64 47.00
CA PRO A 28 -12.83 30.18 45.82
C PRO A 28 -13.64 30.53 44.56
N VAL A 29 -12.97 31.24 43.64
CA VAL A 29 -13.39 31.47 42.26
C VAL A 29 -13.73 30.14 41.58
N SER A 30 -14.94 30.05 41.03
CA SER A 30 -15.44 28.91 40.26
C SER A 30 -14.65 28.78 38.96
N ALA A 31 -13.79 27.76 38.87
CA ALA A 31 -13.08 27.42 37.64
C ALA A 31 -14.02 26.62 36.73
N ALA A 32 -14.39 27.19 35.58
CA ALA A 32 -15.14 26.48 34.54
C ALA A 32 -14.39 25.21 34.08
N PRO A 33 -15.10 24.09 33.81
CA PRO A 33 -14.45 22.86 33.40
C PRO A 33 -13.81 23.04 32.02
N ARG A 34 -12.49 22.82 31.95
CA ARG A 34 -11.73 22.75 30.70
C ARG A 34 -12.27 21.60 29.87
N GLN A 35 -12.87 21.90 28.72
CA GLN A 35 -13.27 20.89 27.75
C GLN A 35 -12.02 20.13 27.30
N ALA A 36 -12.03 18.81 27.50
CA ALA A 36 -10.99 17.93 26.98
C ALA A 36 -10.91 18.07 25.44
N PRO A 37 -9.72 17.97 24.84
CA PRO A 37 -9.59 18.02 23.39
C PRO A 37 -10.44 16.91 22.77
N ARG A 38 -11.36 17.29 21.88
CA ARG A 38 -12.14 16.34 21.07
C ARG A 38 -11.13 15.46 20.33
N GLN A 39 -11.10 14.17 20.65
CA GLN A 39 -10.30 13.19 19.91
C GLN A 39 -10.71 13.30 18.43
N ALA A 40 -9.74 13.49 17.55
CA ALA A 40 -9.97 13.43 16.11
C ALA A 40 -10.68 12.09 15.79
N PRO A 41 -11.66 12.07 14.87
CA PRO A 41 -12.37 10.84 14.55
C PRO A 41 -11.33 9.77 14.16
N ARG A 42 -11.35 8.63 14.86
CA ARG A 42 -10.60 7.45 14.44
C ARG A 42 -11.14 7.10 13.05
N GLN A 43 -10.34 7.34 12.02
CA GLN A 43 -10.73 7.09 10.64
C GLN A 43 -10.83 5.58 10.44
N GLU A 44 -12.03 5.11 10.11
CA GLU A 44 -12.33 3.71 9.83
C GLU A 44 -11.50 3.23 8.62
N PRO A 45 -10.99 1.98 8.63
CA PRO A 45 -10.26 1.44 7.50
C PRO A 45 -11.14 1.45 6.23
N SER A 46 -10.56 1.94 5.13
CA SER A 46 -11.22 1.89 3.81
C SER A 46 -11.33 0.44 3.33
N GLN A 47 -12.30 0.17 2.44
CA GLN A 47 -12.55 -1.18 1.93
C GLN A 47 -12.53 -1.22 0.41
N VAL A 48 -11.95 -2.29 -0.13
CA VAL A 48 -11.96 -2.62 -1.56
C VAL A 48 -12.73 -3.92 -1.77
N ARG A 49 -13.61 -3.95 -2.78
CA ARG A 49 -14.40 -5.14 -3.09
C ARG A 49 -13.74 -5.97 -4.19
N ILE A 50 -13.68 -7.29 -4.02
CA ILE A 50 -13.38 -8.24 -5.10
C ILE A 50 -14.66 -8.43 -5.94
N ILE A 51 -14.55 -8.32 -7.26
CA ILE A 51 -15.67 -8.22 -8.20
C ILE A 51 -16.01 -9.59 -8.80
N GLY A 52 -15.00 -10.38 -9.15
CA GLY A 52 -15.12 -11.65 -9.85
C GLY A 52 -14.32 -12.78 -9.20
N GLY A 53 -14.42 -13.98 -9.79
CA GLY A 53 -13.68 -15.16 -9.35
C GLY A 53 -14.17 -15.78 -8.03
N ARG A 54 -13.32 -16.59 -7.42
CA ARG A 54 -13.58 -17.39 -6.20
C ARG A 54 -14.02 -16.53 -5.01
N TRP A 55 -13.43 -15.35 -4.84
CA TRP A 55 -13.67 -14.48 -3.69
C TRP A 55 -14.61 -13.31 -4.01
N LYS A 56 -15.42 -13.42 -5.07
CA LYS A 56 -16.39 -12.42 -5.49
C LYS A 56 -17.24 -11.87 -4.33
N ARG A 57 -17.41 -10.55 -4.30
CA ARG A 57 -18.13 -9.73 -3.29
C ARG A 57 -17.47 -9.64 -1.92
N THR A 58 -16.28 -10.23 -1.72
CA THR A 58 -15.50 -10.06 -0.50
C THR A 58 -14.97 -8.63 -0.38
N LEU A 59 -15.05 -8.06 0.82
CA LEU A 59 -14.49 -6.74 1.15
C LEU A 59 -13.13 -6.92 1.84
N LEU A 60 -12.09 -6.36 1.24
CA LEU A 60 -10.72 -6.32 1.74
C LEU A 60 -10.52 -5.04 2.55
N PRO A 61 -10.20 -5.15 3.86
CA PRO A 61 -9.73 -4.02 4.63
C PRO A 61 -8.43 -3.49 4.07
N VAL A 62 -8.32 -2.17 4.00
CA VAL A 62 -7.14 -1.45 3.56
C VAL A 62 -6.84 -0.37 4.59
N PRO A 63 -5.58 -0.23 5.05
CA PRO A 63 -5.25 0.85 5.97
C PRO A 63 -5.53 2.19 5.29
N ASP A 64 -5.94 3.17 6.09
CA ASP A 64 -5.89 4.55 5.62
C ASP A 64 -4.41 4.97 5.55
N ALA A 65 -3.87 5.02 4.34
CA ALA A 65 -2.51 5.45 4.06
C ALA A 65 -2.55 6.54 2.99
N GLN A 66 -1.83 7.62 3.26
CA GLN A 66 -1.75 8.77 2.37
C GLN A 66 -1.29 8.32 0.98
N GLY A 67 -2.08 8.65 -0.04
CA GLY A 67 -1.80 8.27 -1.43
C GLY A 67 -2.61 7.09 -1.95
N LEU A 68 -3.28 6.31 -1.10
CA LEU A 68 -4.18 5.26 -1.56
C LEU A 68 -5.42 5.87 -2.21
N ARG A 69 -5.51 5.77 -3.53
CA ARG A 69 -6.73 6.02 -4.30
C ARG A 69 -7.23 4.67 -4.80
N PRO A 70 -8.33 4.14 -4.24
CA PRO A 70 -8.86 2.88 -4.74
C PRO A 70 -9.24 3.06 -6.21
N THR A 71 -8.64 2.26 -7.09
CA THR A 71 -9.08 2.15 -8.49
C THR A 71 -10.59 1.85 -8.49
N PRO A 72 -11.42 2.70 -9.13
CA PRO A 72 -12.87 2.52 -9.10
C PRO A 72 -13.26 1.12 -9.59
N ASP A 73 -14.28 0.52 -8.97
CA ASP A 73 -14.76 -0.82 -9.34
C ASP A 73 -14.98 -0.96 -10.86
N ARG A 74 -15.51 0.08 -11.52
CA ARG A 74 -15.72 0.12 -12.97
C ARG A 74 -14.42 0.03 -13.80
N VAL A 75 -13.34 0.64 -13.32
CA VAL A 75 -12.03 0.58 -14.02
C VAL A 75 -11.48 -0.84 -13.93
N ARG A 76 -11.54 -1.44 -12.74
CA ARG A 76 -11.15 -2.84 -12.52
C ARG A 76 -12.03 -3.80 -13.33
N GLU A 77 -13.35 -3.61 -13.34
CA GLU A 77 -14.27 -4.36 -14.20
C GLU A 77 -13.86 -4.30 -15.67
N THR A 78 -13.53 -3.11 -16.16
CA THR A 78 -13.12 -2.91 -17.56
C THR A 78 -11.81 -3.65 -17.86
N LEU A 79 -10.82 -3.54 -16.97
CA LEU A 79 -9.56 -4.26 -17.10
C LEU A 79 -9.75 -5.78 -17.19
N PHE A 80 -10.48 -6.38 -16.26
CA PHE A 80 -10.69 -7.83 -16.29
C PHE A 80 -11.66 -8.28 -17.40
N ASN A 81 -12.45 -7.39 -17.97
CA ASN A 81 -13.14 -7.67 -19.23
C ASN A 81 -12.17 -7.72 -20.42
N TRP A 82 -11.10 -6.92 -20.41
CA TRP A 82 -10.07 -6.97 -21.44
C TRP A 82 -9.15 -8.19 -21.31
N LEU A 83 -8.70 -8.50 -20.09
CA LEU A 83 -7.83 -9.65 -19.82
C LEU A 83 -8.56 -11.00 -19.94
N GLY A 84 -9.88 -11.00 -19.80
CA GLY A 84 -10.69 -12.20 -19.71
C GLY A 84 -11.06 -12.55 -18.27
N GLN A 85 -12.13 -13.33 -18.13
CA GLN A 85 -12.70 -13.64 -16.82
C GLN A 85 -11.95 -14.76 -16.08
N ASP A 86 -11.16 -15.56 -16.81
CA ASP A 86 -10.38 -16.68 -16.30
C ASP A 86 -8.90 -16.39 -16.58
N LEU A 87 -8.11 -16.34 -15.51
CA LEU A 87 -6.66 -16.14 -15.56
C LEU A 87 -5.90 -17.41 -15.14
N SER A 88 -6.55 -18.58 -15.23
CA SER A 88 -5.96 -19.87 -14.89
C SER A 88 -4.62 -20.08 -15.60
N GLY A 89 -3.60 -20.45 -14.82
CA GLY A 89 -2.26 -20.73 -15.33
C GLY A 89 -1.36 -19.51 -15.48
N LEU A 90 -1.88 -18.29 -15.35
CA LEU A 90 -1.09 -17.07 -15.53
C LEU A 90 -0.31 -16.68 -14.27
N GLU A 91 0.90 -16.16 -14.44
CA GLU A 91 1.69 -15.51 -13.39
C GLU A 91 1.56 -14.00 -13.50
N CYS A 92 1.09 -13.36 -12.43
CA CYS A 92 0.84 -11.92 -12.42
C CYS A 92 1.80 -11.18 -11.47
N LEU A 93 2.18 -9.96 -11.86
CA LEU A 93 2.90 -9.01 -11.02
C LEU A 93 2.06 -7.75 -10.84
N ASP A 94 1.88 -7.32 -9.59
CA ASP A 94 1.36 -6.00 -9.24
C ASP A 94 2.51 -5.20 -8.62
N LEU A 95 3.13 -4.31 -9.42
CA LEU A 95 4.39 -3.66 -9.06
C LEU A 95 4.20 -2.50 -8.06
N PHE A 96 2.97 -1.97 -8.00
CA PHE A 96 2.57 -0.88 -7.10
C PHE A 96 1.29 -1.28 -6.39
N ALA A 97 1.35 -2.35 -5.60
CA ALA A 97 0.17 -3.08 -5.16
C ALA A 97 -0.81 -2.22 -4.35
N GLY A 98 -0.33 -1.35 -3.46
CA GLY A 98 -1.18 -0.50 -2.63
C GLY A 98 -2.21 -1.34 -1.87
N SER A 99 -3.50 -1.15 -2.19
CA SER A 99 -4.60 -1.94 -1.62
C SER A 99 -4.60 -3.43 -2.00
N GLY A 100 -3.86 -3.81 -3.03
CA GLY A 100 -3.84 -5.14 -3.64
C GLY A 100 -5.06 -5.42 -4.52
N ALA A 101 -5.83 -4.39 -4.88
CA ALA A 101 -7.09 -4.53 -5.59
C ALA A 101 -6.98 -5.32 -6.90
N LEU A 102 -5.92 -5.07 -7.68
CA LEU A 102 -5.69 -5.74 -8.97
C LEU A 102 -5.14 -7.14 -8.75
N GLY A 103 -4.09 -7.29 -7.96
CA GLY A 103 -3.50 -8.60 -7.70
C GLY A 103 -4.44 -9.61 -7.01
N PHE A 104 -5.25 -9.20 -6.02
CA PHE A 104 -6.23 -10.10 -5.41
C PHE A 104 -7.39 -10.45 -6.35
N GLU A 105 -7.78 -9.54 -7.23
CA GLU A 105 -8.78 -9.81 -8.26
C GLU A 105 -8.25 -10.82 -9.28
N ALA A 106 -6.98 -10.73 -9.67
CA ALA A 106 -6.31 -11.70 -10.53
C ALA A 106 -6.24 -13.09 -9.87
N ALA A 107 -5.81 -13.15 -8.60
CA ALA A 107 -5.78 -14.39 -7.82
C ALA A 107 -7.19 -14.99 -7.64
N SER A 108 -8.21 -14.17 -7.43
CA SER A 108 -9.61 -14.61 -7.36
C SER A 108 -10.05 -15.29 -8.66
N ARG A 109 -9.57 -14.80 -9.81
CA ARG A 109 -9.88 -15.30 -11.16
C ARG A 109 -9.02 -16.48 -11.62
N GLY A 110 -8.23 -17.05 -10.73
CA GLY A 110 -7.51 -18.31 -10.98
C GLY A 110 -6.03 -18.15 -11.37
N ALA A 111 -5.46 -16.94 -11.34
CA ALA A 111 -4.03 -16.76 -11.56
C ALA A 111 -3.20 -17.76 -10.73
N ALA A 112 -2.25 -18.44 -11.38
CA ALA A 112 -1.46 -19.52 -10.78
C ALA A 112 -0.48 -19.00 -9.73
N ALA A 113 0.05 -17.79 -9.94
CA ALA A 113 0.86 -17.06 -8.98
C ALA A 113 0.60 -15.56 -9.12
N VAL A 114 0.61 -14.83 -8.00
CA VAL A 114 0.52 -13.37 -8.00
C VAL A 114 1.57 -12.79 -7.06
N THR A 115 2.45 -11.94 -7.57
CA THR A 115 3.42 -11.19 -6.76
C THR A 115 2.92 -9.76 -6.56
N LEU A 116 2.80 -9.33 -5.30
CA LEU A 116 2.42 -7.97 -4.90
C LEU A 116 3.64 -7.26 -4.34
N VAL A 117 4.01 -6.11 -4.90
CA VAL A 117 5.12 -5.27 -4.43
C VAL A 117 4.58 -4.03 -3.75
N GLU A 118 5.02 -3.78 -2.51
CA GLU A 118 4.56 -2.64 -1.70
C GLU A 118 5.68 -2.12 -0.80
N SER A 119 5.95 -0.81 -0.82
CA SER A 119 7.04 -0.20 -0.06
C SER A 119 6.64 0.11 1.39
N ASN A 120 5.38 0.46 1.63
CA ASN A 120 4.87 0.81 2.95
C ASN A 120 4.65 -0.45 3.80
N ALA A 121 5.43 -0.59 4.88
CA ALA A 121 5.37 -1.74 5.78
C ALA A 121 3.97 -2.01 6.37
N ARG A 122 3.19 -0.96 6.65
CA ARG A 122 1.82 -1.12 7.19
C ARG A 122 0.88 -1.68 6.13
N VAL A 123 0.98 -1.19 4.90
CA VAL A 123 0.18 -1.66 3.77
C VAL A 123 0.58 -3.09 3.40
N ALA A 124 1.88 -3.38 3.30
CA ALA A 124 2.39 -4.73 3.06
C ALA A 124 1.94 -5.74 4.14
N LYS A 125 1.89 -5.32 5.41
CA LYS A 125 1.31 -6.15 6.47
C LYS A 125 -0.17 -6.44 6.20
N GLN A 126 -0.96 -5.43 5.87
CA GLN A 126 -2.38 -5.64 5.56
C GLN A 126 -2.58 -6.56 4.35
N LEU A 127 -1.74 -6.46 3.32
CA LEU A 127 -1.77 -7.38 2.17
C LEU A 127 -1.55 -8.82 2.63
N ARG A 128 -0.58 -9.09 3.53
CA ARG A 128 -0.37 -10.42 4.10
C ARG A 128 -1.54 -10.89 4.98
N ASP A 129 -2.14 -9.99 5.75
CA ASP A 129 -3.33 -10.30 6.56
C ASP A 129 -4.52 -10.68 5.63
N ASN A 130 -4.71 -9.96 4.52
CA ASN A 130 -5.72 -10.25 3.51
C ASN A 130 -5.44 -11.57 2.79
N GLN A 131 -4.18 -11.82 2.42
CA GLN A 131 -3.73 -13.10 1.86
C GLN A 131 -4.09 -14.26 2.78
N TYR A 132 -3.74 -14.17 4.06
CA TYR A 132 -4.03 -15.20 5.06
C TYR A 132 -5.55 -15.41 5.21
N ARG A 133 -6.32 -14.33 5.31
CA ARG A 133 -7.78 -14.40 5.47
C ARG A 133 -8.50 -15.03 4.28
N LEU A 134 -7.97 -14.89 3.08
CA LEU A 134 -8.53 -15.46 1.85
C LEU A 134 -8.04 -16.89 1.56
N ASP A 135 -7.11 -17.42 2.37
CA ASP A 135 -6.36 -18.64 2.07
C ASP A 135 -5.69 -18.60 0.68
N ALA A 136 -5.11 -17.43 0.37
CA ALA A 136 -4.53 -17.12 -0.94
C ALA A 136 -3.06 -17.56 -1.03
N ALA A 137 -2.81 -18.87 -0.97
CA ALA A 137 -1.44 -19.42 -0.98
C ALA A 137 -0.63 -19.04 -2.23
N GLN A 138 -1.30 -18.77 -3.35
CA GLN A 138 -0.67 -18.35 -4.61
C GLN A 138 -0.22 -16.88 -4.64
N VAL A 139 -0.64 -16.07 -3.66
CA VAL A 139 -0.27 -14.66 -3.57
C VAL A 139 0.99 -14.53 -2.73
N ARG A 140 1.99 -13.81 -3.22
CA ARG A 140 3.23 -13.48 -2.49
C ARG A 140 3.36 -11.98 -2.34
N VAL A 141 3.56 -11.50 -1.11
CA VAL A 141 3.80 -10.07 -0.83
C VAL A 141 5.30 -9.82 -0.64
N MET A 142 5.87 -8.99 -1.49
CA MET A 142 7.25 -8.49 -1.40
C MET A 142 7.23 -7.06 -0.90
N GLN A 143 7.83 -6.83 0.28
CA GLN A 143 7.94 -5.48 0.83
C GLN A 143 9.25 -4.85 0.38
N GLY A 144 9.18 -3.70 -0.29
CA GLY A 144 10.37 -2.94 -0.71
C GLY A 144 10.06 -1.91 -1.78
N ASP A 145 11.10 -1.20 -2.22
CA ASP A 145 11.00 -0.29 -3.35
C ASP A 145 10.68 -1.06 -4.65
N ALA A 146 9.74 -0.51 -5.43
CA ALA A 146 9.21 -1.16 -6.62
C ALA A 146 10.30 -1.40 -7.66
N PHE A 147 11.10 -0.39 -7.98
CA PHE A 147 12.14 -0.51 -9.01
C PHE A 147 13.32 -1.37 -8.56
N ALA A 148 13.72 -1.27 -7.29
CA ALA A 148 14.77 -2.12 -6.73
C ALA A 148 14.37 -3.60 -6.72
N ILE A 149 13.10 -3.92 -6.43
CA ILE A 149 12.58 -5.28 -6.54
C ILE A 149 12.48 -5.70 -8.00
N ALA A 150 11.90 -4.86 -8.86
CA ALA A 150 11.75 -5.15 -10.28
C ALA A 150 13.09 -5.53 -10.91
N ALA A 151 14.15 -4.77 -10.64
CA ALA A 151 15.51 -5.02 -11.15
C ALA A 151 16.10 -6.39 -10.75
N GLN A 152 15.62 -7.02 -9.69
CA GLN A 152 16.08 -8.33 -9.22
C GLN A 152 15.24 -9.50 -9.74
N LEU A 153 14.05 -9.23 -10.27
CA LEU A 153 13.18 -10.25 -10.83
C LEU A 153 13.72 -10.73 -12.19
N PRO A 154 13.64 -12.03 -12.51
CA PRO A 154 14.11 -12.55 -13.80
C PRO A 154 13.27 -12.01 -14.97
N ASP A 155 13.91 -11.88 -16.13
CA ASP A 155 13.26 -11.48 -17.38
C ASP A 155 12.14 -12.46 -17.76
N ALA A 156 11.12 -11.97 -18.48
CA ALA A 156 10.02 -12.79 -19.02
C ALA A 156 9.38 -13.75 -17.99
N SER A 157 9.15 -13.27 -16.77
CA SER A 157 8.59 -14.05 -15.67
C SER A 157 7.08 -13.90 -15.49
N PHE A 158 6.42 -12.94 -16.15
CA PHE A 158 5.01 -12.66 -15.89
C PHE A 158 4.18 -12.61 -17.17
N ASP A 159 2.99 -13.20 -17.12
CA ASP A 159 1.99 -13.12 -18.19
C ASP A 159 1.19 -11.82 -18.11
N VAL A 160 1.03 -11.26 -16.90
CA VAL A 160 0.34 -9.98 -16.69
C VAL A 160 1.13 -9.12 -15.70
N VAL A 161 1.42 -7.88 -16.07
CA VAL A 161 2.04 -6.88 -15.18
C VAL A 161 1.09 -5.70 -14.98
N PHE A 162 0.76 -5.35 -13.74
CA PHE A 162 -0.04 -4.19 -13.39
C PHE A 162 0.85 -3.05 -12.90
N LEU A 163 0.62 -1.86 -13.46
CA LEU A 163 1.31 -0.62 -13.11
C LEU A 163 0.28 0.44 -12.73
N ASP A 164 0.21 0.77 -11.45
CA ASP A 164 -0.54 1.94 -10.94
C ASP A 164 0.38 2.79 -10.05
N PRO A 165 1.44 3.38 -10.61
CA PRO A 165 2.36 4.19 -9.82
C PRO A 165 1.69 5.49 -9.36
N PRO A 166 2.14 6.07 -8.23
CA PRO A 166 1.67 7.36 -7.79
C PRO A 166 1.91 8.45 -8.86
N PHE A 167 0.83 9.10 -9.32
CA PHE A 167 0.86 10.13 -10.39
C PHE A 167 1.74 11.36 -10.10
N ALA A 168 2.17 11.57 -8.86
CA ALA A 168 2.97 12.73 -8.48
C ALA A 168 4.42 12.63 -9.00
N GLU A 169 4.84 11.47 -9.50
CA GLU A 169 6.21 11.18 -9.88
C GLU A 169 6.28 10.74 -11.35
N ASP A 170 7.38 11.07 -12.04
CA ASP A 170 7.63 10.70 -13.43
C ASP A 170 8.11 9.23 -13.55
N TRP A 171 7.31 8.33 -12.97
CA TRP A 171 7.66 6.91 -12.80
C TRP A 171 7.16 6.03 -13.96
N ILE A 172 6.29 6.56 -14.82
CA ILE A 172 5.66 5.78 -15.88
C ILE A 172 6.68 5.21 -16.86
N GLY A 173 7.64 6.02 -17.32
CA GLY A 173 8.69 5.55 -18.22
C GLY A 173 9.52 4.42 -17.62
N PRO A 174 10.19 4.64 -16.46
CA PRO A 174 10.94 3.59 -15.77
C PRO A 174 10.09 2.34 -15.45
N ALA A 175 8.82 2.50 -15.07
CA ALA A 175 7.92 1.38 -14.81
C ALA A 175 7.60 0.56 -16.06
N LEU A 176 7.36 1.23 -17.19
CA LEU A 176 7.10 0.56 -18.48
C LEU A 176 8.35 -0.18 -18.98
N GLU A 177 9.55 0.37 -18.78
CA GLU A 177 10.81 -0.31 -19.11
C GLU A 177 10.97 -1.62 -18.30
N HIS A 178 10.72 -1.55 -16.98
CA HIS A 178 10.74 -2.75 -16.15
C HIS A 178 9.65 -3.76 -16.56
N ALA A 179 8.43 -3.30 -16.84
CA ALA A 179 7.34 -4.18 -17.25
C ALA A 179 7.61 -4.83 -18.62
N ALA A 180 8.22 -4.12 -19.56
CA ALA A 180 8.62 -4.65 -20.85
C ALA A 180 9.63 -5.80 -20.70
N ARG A 181 10.64 -5.65 -19.81
CA ARG A 181 11.61 -6.72 -19.53
C ARG A 181 10.98 -7.91 -18.79
N LEU A 182 10.09 -7.64 -17.84
CA LEU A 182 9.52 -8.66 -16.94
C LEU A 182 8.36 -9.44 -17.58
N SER A 183 7.65 -8.85 -18.52
CA SER A 183 6.54 -9.51 -19.22
C SER A 183 7.05 -10.54 -20.22
N ARG A 184 6.38 -11.68 -20.30
CA ARG A 184 6.61 -12.69 -21.33
C ARG A 184 6.24 -12.14 -22.71
N PRO A 185 6.87 -12.62 -23.80
CA PRO A 185 6.35 -12.41 -25.14
C PRO A 185 4.89 -12.83 -25.23
N GLY A 186 4.00 -11.95 -25.72
CA GLY A 186 2.56 -12.21 -25.71
C GLY A 186 1.88 -12.02 -24.34
N GLY A 187 2.60 -11.55 -23.32
CA GLY A 187 2.06 -11.13 -22.04
C GLY A 187 1.49 -9.71 -22.06
N ALA A 188 0.57 -9.43 -21.15
CA ALA A 188 -0.12 -8.15 -21.04
C ALA A 188 0.53 -7.23 -19.99
N VAL A 189 0.50 -5.92 -20.26
CA VAL A 189 0.91 -4.88 -19.31
C VAL A 189 -0.24 -3.89 -19.17
N TYR A 190 -0.78 -3.75 -17.97
CA TYR A 190 -1.78 -2.74 -17.64
C TYR A 190 -1.12 -1.54 -16.99
N VAL A 191 -1.50 -0.33 -17.40
CA VAL A 191 -0.97 0.90 -16.81
C VAL A 191 -2.05 1.96 -16.62
N GLU A 192 -2.07 2.57 -15.43
CA GLU A 192 -2.85 3.78 -15.12
C GLU A 192 -1.97 5.02 -15.16
N THR A 193 -2.50 6.10 -15.75
CA THR A 193 -1.82 7.38 -15.96
C THR A 193 -2.80 8.54 -15.79
N ASP A 194 -2.29 9.75 -15.56
CA ASP A 194 -3.10 10.99 -15.55
C ASP A 194 -3.27 11.61 -16.96
N HIS A 195 -2.59 11.07 -17.96
CA HIS A 195 -2.63 11.49 -19.37
C HIS A 195 -2.68 10.29 -20.32
N ALA A 196 -3.13 10.50 -21.56
CA ALA A 196 -3.12 9.44 -22.57
C ALA A 196 -1.68 9.14 -23.03
N LEU A 197 -1.35 7.86 -23.17
CA LEU A 197 -0.09 7.42 -23.78
C LEU A 197 -0.26 7.49 -25.30
N THR A 198 0.02 8.65 -25.89
CA THR A 198 -0.19 8.92 -27.32
C THR A 198 1.02 9.61 -27.95
N GLY A 199 1.30 9.28 -29.21
CA GLY A 199 2.34 9.94 -30.00
C GLY A 199 3.73 9.34 -29.82
N ALA A 200 4.71 9.91 -30.52
CA ALA A 200 6.10 9.43 -30.53
C ALA A 200 6.84 9.65 -29.20
N ASP A 201 6.37 10.60 -28.39
CA ASP A 201 6.98 10.95 -27.10
C ASP A 201 6.41 10.13 -25.93
N ALA A 202 5.45 9.23 -26.18
CA ALA A 202 4.95 8.34 -25.15
C ALA A 202 6.08 7.39 -24.71
N PRO A 203 6.35 7.24 -23.41
CA PRO A 203 7.47 6.43 -22.91
C PRO A 203 7.13 4.93 -22.94
N VAL A 204 6.58 4.46 -24.05
CA VAL A 204 6.20 3.07 -24.28
C VAL A 204 7.35 2.38 -25.02
N PRO A 205 8.02 1.38 -24.40
CA PRO A 205 9.09 0.64 -25.04
C PRO A 205 8.64 -0.01 -26.36
N ALA A 206 9.53 -0.11 -27.34
CA ALA A 206 9.21 -0.63 -28.66
C ALA A 206 8.70 -2.10 -28.66
N SER A 207 9.05 -2.87 -27.63
CA SER A 207 8.58 -4.24 -27.40
C SER A 207 7.12 -4.31 -26.94
N LEU A 208 6.52 -3.20 -26.52
CA LEU A 208 5.12 -3.11 -26.13
C LEU A 208 4.30 -2.41 -27.21
N GLU A 209 3.01 -2.73 -27.28
CA GLU A 209 2.04 -2.03 -28.10
C GLU A 209 0.75 -1.78 -27.33
N ILE A 210 0.18 -0.58 -27.46
CA ILE A 210 -1.12 -0.27 -26.84
C ILE A 210 -2.22 -0.97 -27.64
N VAL A 211 -2.96 -1.87 -27.00
CA VAL A 211 -4.06 -2.62 -27.62
C VAL A 211 -5.43 -2.12 -27.17
N ARG A 212 -5.53 -1.56 -25.96
CA ARG A 212 -6.76 -0.93 -25.43
C ARG A 212 -6.41 0.35 -24.68
N HIS A 213 -7.33 1.30 -24.72
CA HIS A 213 -7.28 2.54 -23.96
C HIS A 213 -8.71 2.92 -23.56
N ALA A 214 -8.87 3.39 -22.33
CA ALA A 214 -10.08 4.08 -21.89
C ALA A 214 -9.75 5.12 -20.83
N ARG A 215 -10.75 5.90 -20.44
CA ARG A 215 -10.64 7.01 -19.48
C ARG A 215 -11.81 6.99 -18.52
N ALA A 216 -11.53 7.24 -17.24
CA ALA A 216 -12.52 7.45 -16.20
C ALA A 216 -12.14 8.69 -15.38
N GLY A 217 -12.88 9.79 -15.55
CA GLY A 217 -12.56 11.06 -14.90
C GLY A 217 -11.23 11.62 -15.37
N ALA A 218 -10.27 11.76 -14.47
CA ALA A 218 -8.90 12.21 -14.77
C ALA A 218 -7.92 11.07 -15.06
N VAL A 219 -8.32 9.82 -14.83
CA VAL A 219 -7.45 8.65 -15.01
C VAL A 219 -7.62 8.08 -16.40
N HIS A 220 -6.50 7.89 -17.08
CA HIS A 220 -6.35 7.12 -18.29
C HIS A 220 -5.82 5.74 -17.92
N PHE A 221 -6.34 4.71 -18.57
CA PHE A 221 -5.85 3.35 -18.35
C PHE A 221 -5.71 2.62 -19.67
N HIS A 222 -4.61 1.92 -19.81
CA HIS A 222 -4.18 1.29 -21.05
C HIS A 222 -3.89 -0.18 -20.80
N LEU A 223 -4.26 -1.02 -21.76
CA LEU A 223 -3.73 -2.36 -21.86
C LEU A 223 -2.74 -2.37 -23.02
N LEU A 224 -1.52 -2.77 -22.70
CA LEU A 224 -0.44 -2.99 -23.63
C LEU A 224 -0.18 -4.49 -23.76
N GLN A 225 0.34 -4.88 -24.91
CA GLN A 225 0.68 -6.23 -25.26
C GLN A 225 2.18 -6.29 -25.57
N HIS A 226 2.91 -7.22 -24.94
CA HIS A 226 4.27 -7.51 -25.32
C HIS A 226 4.26 -8.20 -26.68
N ARG A 227 4.90 -7.57 -27.67
CA ARG A 227 5.10 -8.13 -29.00
C ARG A 227 5.76 -9.50 -28.89
N VAL A 228 5.18 -10.49 -29.55
CA VAL A 228 5.86 -11.76 -29.79
C VAL A 228 6.94 -11.48 -30.85
N PRO A 229 8.22 -11.80 -30.60
CA PRO A 229 9.23 -11.73 -31.64
C PRO A 229 8.70 -12.48 -32.86
N GLY A 230 8.60 -11.79 -34.00
CA GLY A 230 8.13 -12.41 -35.23
C GLY A 230 8.95 -13.68 -35.45
N ASN A 231 8.26 -14.82 -35.64
CA ASN A 231 8.93 -16.05 -36.02
C ASN A 231 9.56 -15.77 -37.39
N GLY A 232 10.85 -15.45 -37.42
CA GLY A 232 11.61 -15.20 -38.63
C GLY A 232 11.68 -16.50 -39.43
N ALA A 233 10.61 -16.80 -40.16
CA ALA A 233 10.68 -17.65 -41.33
C ALA A 233 11.19 -16.78 -42.48
N ALA A 234 12.52 -16.66 -42.57
CA ALA A 234 13.31 -16.51 -43.78
C ALA A 234 14.79 -16.60 -43.42
#